data_AF-A0A522DPZ8-F1
#
_entry.id   AF-A0A522DPZ8-F1
#
_cell.length_a   1.000
_cell.length_b   1.000
_cell.length_c   1.000
_cell.angle_alpha   90.00
_cell.angle_beta   90.00
_cell.angle_gamma   90.00
#
_symmetry.space_group_name_H-M   'P 1'
#
loop_
_entity.id
_entity.type
_entity.pdbx_description
1 polymer ?
#
loop_
_entity_poly.entity_id
_entity_poly.type
_entity_poly.pdbx_seq_one_letter_code
_entity_poly.pdbx_strand_id
1 'polypeptide(L)'
;MIPATLVSLLPLADGDGSDGGFHGPSIDEFFPDAILFAGTPFELNRILLIRLIAVAVVLFILWMGTRNLRVIPTRGQAAIEYAIDFVRKGIVIDTLGEK
;
A
#
# COMPACT_ATOMS: atom_id res chain seq x y z
N MET A 1 34.56 -36.34 -5.38
CA MET A 1 33.29 -37.05 -5.66
C MET A 1 32.17 -36.26 -5.01
N ILE A 2 31.32 -35.60 -5.79
CA ILE A 2 30.18 -34.84 -5.26
C ILE A 2 29.18 -35.85 -4.69
N PRO A 3 28.68 -35.68 -3.45
CA PRO A 3 27.76 -36.64 -2.84
C PRO A 3 26.47 -36.72 -3.66
N ALA A 4 25.94 -37.93 -3.85
CA ALA A 4 24.72 -38.19 -4.64
C ALA A 4 23.49 -37.40 -4.16
N THR A 5 23.49 -36.94 -2.91
CA THR A 5 22.47 -36.07 -2.31
C THR A 5 22.47 -34.64 -2.87
N LEU A 6 23.57 -34.18 -3.46
CA LEU A 6 23.62 -32.87 -4.13
C LEU A 6 23.05 -32.92 -5.55
N VAL A 7 23.13 -34.09 -6.20
CA VAL A 7 22.62 -34.33 -7.56
C VAL A 7 21.09 -34.36 -7.58
N SER A 8 20.44 -34.81 -6.51
CA SER A 8 18.97 -34.78 -6.40
C SER A 8 18.37 -33.37 -6.30
N LEU A 9 19.18 -32.34 -6.05
CA LEU A 9 18.74 -30.94 -6.00
C LEU A 9 18.93 -30.20 -7.33
N LEU A 10 19.64 -30.79 -8.30
CA LEU A 10 19.84 -30.23 -9.63
C LEU A 10 18.54 -29.98 -10.42
N PRO A 11 17.51 -30.86 -10.36
CA PRO A 11 16.24 -30.63 -11.04
C PRO A 11 15.44 -29.43 -10.52
N LEU A 12 15.80 -28.89 -9.34
CA LEU A 12 15.17 -27.70 -8.77
C LEU A 12 15.79 -26.39 -9.31
N ALA A 13 16.94 -26.48 -10.00
CA ALA A 13 17.68 -25.35 -10.56
C ALA A 13 17.47 -25.16 -12.07
N ASP A 14 17.05 -26.20 -12.80
CA ASP A 14 16.69 -26.10 -14.22
C ASP A 14 15.26 -25.56 -14.36
N GLY A 15 15.15 -24.27 -14.64
CA GLY A 15 13.90 -23.62 -15.03
C GLY A 15 13.50 -23.95 -16.47
N ASP A 16 13.27 -25.23 -16.78
CA ASP A 16 12.67 -25.66 -18.04
C ASP A 16 11.18 -25.99 -17.85
N GLY A 17 10.35 -25.00 -18.16
CA GLY A 17 9.10 -25.17 -18.93
C GLY A 17 8.04 -26.18 -18.50
N SER A 18 8.09 -26.74 -17.29
CA SER A 18 7.11 -27.72 -16.79
C SER A 18 6.45 -27.22 -15.51
N ASP A 19 5.39 -26.43 -15.67
CA ASP A 19 4.24 -26.09 -14.77
C ASP A 19 4.40 -26.10 -13.22
N GLY A 20 5.61 -26.00 -12.67
CA GLY A 20 5.87 -26.03 -11.23
C GLY A 20 7.25 -25.53 -10.80
N GLY A 21 8.04 -24.97 -11.71
CA GLY A 21 9.34 -24.35 -11.42
C GLY A 21 9.21 -23.00 -10.70
N PHE A 22 10.34 -22.48 -10.18
CA PHE A 22 10.37 -21.14 -9.60
C PHE A 22 10.05 -20.09 -10.67
N HIS A 23 8.90 -19.43 -10.53
CA HIS A 23 8.54 -18.24 -11.30
C HIS A 23 9.07 -17.02 -10.56
N GLY A 24 10.28 -16.60 -10.91
CA GLY A 24 10.85 -15.36 -10.40
C GLY A 24 10.09 -14.14 -10.91
N PRO A 25 10.05 -13.03 -10.14
CA PRO A 25 9.37 -11.82 -10.57
C PRO A 25 10.01 -11.27 -11.85
N SER A 26 9.19 -10.90 -12.83
CA SER A 26 9.68 -10.24 -14.04
C SER A 26 9.91 -8.74 -13.78
N ILE A 27 10.84 -8.16 -14.53
CA ILE A 27 11.03 -6.70 -14.58
C ILE A 27 9.74 -5.99 -15.04
N ASP A 28 8.92 -6.65 -15.85
CA ASP A 28 7.66 -6.12 -16.38
C ASP A 28 6.62 -5.87 -15.27
N GLU A 29 6.74 -6.55 -14.13
CA GLU A 29 5.83 -6.34 -12.99
C GLU A 29 5.92 -4.93 -12.39
N PHE A 30 7.07 -4.26 -12.60
CA PHE A 30 7.33 -2.89 -12.16
C PHE A 30 6.81 -1.82 -13.14
N PHE A 31 6.43 -2.21 -14.36
CA PHE A 31 5.94 -1.32 -15.41
C PHE A 31 4.49 -1.65 -15.75
N PRO A 32 3.55 -1.36 -14.83
CA PRO A 32 2.15 -1.65 -15.05
C PRO A 32 1.59 -0.85 -16.23
N ASP A 33 0.84 -1.53 -17.09
CA ASP A 33 0.18 -0.91 -18.24
C ASP A 33 -0.71 0.27 -17.84
N ALA A 34 -0.76 1.24 -18.76
CA ALA A 34 -1.66 2.36 -18.71
C ALA A 34 -3.12 1.89 -18.77
N ILE A 35 -3.96 2.45 -17.90
CA ILE A 35 -5.41 2.23 -17.95
C ILE A 35 -6.08 3.46 -18.58
N LEU A 36 -5.67 4.67 -18.18
CA LEU A 36 -6.19 5.93 -18.74
C LEU A 36 -5.04 6.81 -19.22
N PHE A 37 -5.32 7.64 -20.24
CA PHE A 37 -4.41 8.65 -20.76
C PHE A 37 -3.03 8.13 -21.20
N ALA A 38 -2.98 6.92 -21.78
CA ALA A 38 -1.77 6.29 -22.28
C ALA A 38 -0.98 7.21 -23.23
N GLY A 39 0.34 7.28 -23.06
CA GLY A 39 1.22 8.10 -23.89
C GLY A 39 1.18 9.60 -23.60
N THR A 40 0.52 10.02 -22.52
CA THR A 40 0.50 11.43 -22.07
C THR A 40 1.25 11.60 -20.74
N PRO A 41 1.68 12.83 -20.37
CA PRO A 41 2.25 13.08 -19.04
C PRO A 41 1.31 12.80 -17.85
N PHE A 42 0.02 12.56 -18.13
CA PHE A 42 -1.00 12.23 -17.14
C PHE A 42 -1.43 10.76 -17.21
N GLU A 43 -0.60 9.89 -17.78
CA GLU A 43 -0.87 8.46 -17.85
C GLU A 43 -1.17 7.88 -16.46
N LEU A 44 -2.30 7.20 -16.35
CA LEU A 44 -2.74 6.56 -15.11
C LEU A 44 -2.74 5.05 -15.27
N ASN A 45 -1.76 4.41 -14.65
CA ASN A 45 -1.75 2.98 -14.41
C ASN A 45 -2.58 2.61 -13.16
N ARG A 46 -2.72 1.31 -12.91
CA ARG A 46 -3.47 0.79 -11.74
C ARG A 46 -2.97 1.34 -10.39
N ILE A 47 -1.66 1.56 -10.26
CA ILE A 47 -1.03 2.02 -9.02
C ILE A 47 -1.36 3.50 -8.76
N LEU A 48 -1.31 4.34 -9.79
CA LEU A 48 -1.71 5.74 -9.67
C LEU A 48 -3.21 5.87 -9.41
N LEU A 49 -4.05 5.06 -10.05
CA LEU A 49 -5.49 5.08 -9.78
C LEU A 49 -5.80 4.75 -8.32
N ILE A 50 -5.22 3.68 -7.76
CA ILE A 50 -5.49 3.33 -6.37
C ILE A 50 -4.94 4.38 -5.39
N ARG A 51 -3.83 5.04 -5.75
CA ARG A 51 -3.31 6.19 -4.98
C ARG A 51 -4.29 7.36 -4.97
N LEU A 52 -4.89 7.70 -6.11
CA LEU A 52 -5.91 8.75 -6.20
C LEU A 52 -7.15 8.38 -5.39
N ILE A 53 -7.57 7.11 -5.42
CA ILE A 53 -8.66 6.60 -4.58
C ILE A 53 -8.31 6.74 -3.10
N ALA A 54 -7.10 6.35 -2.68
CA ALA A 54 -6.65 6.48 -1.29
C ALA A 54 -6.68 7.94 -0.83
N VAL A 55 -6.18 8.87 -1.65
CA VAL A 55 -6.24 10.32 -1.38
C VAL A 55 -7.69 10.78 -1.25
N ALA A 56 -8.56 10.39 -2.18
CA ALA A 56 -9.98 10.73 -2.15
C ALA A 56 -10.67 10.22 -0.88
N VAL A 57 -10.35 9.00 -0.43
CA VAL A 57 -10.87 8.41 0.81
C VAL A 57 -10.40 9.22 2.03
N VAL A 58 -9.11 9.57 2.10
CA VAL A 58 -8.60 10.39 3.21
C VAL A 58 -9.30 11.75 3.25
N LEU A 59 -9.39 12.45 2.12
CA LEU A 59 -10.10 13.72 2.02
C LEU A 59 -11.57 13.59 2.39
N PHE A 60 -12.22 12.52 1.96
CA PHE A 60 -13.62 12.26 2.28
C PHE A 60 -13.85 12.04 3.78
N ILE A 61 -12.99 11.26 4.45
CA ILE A 61 -13.07 11.04 5.90
C ILE A 61 -12.86 12.36 6.66
N LEU A 62 -11.82 13.12 6.30
CA LEU A 62 -11.53 14.40 6.95
C LEU A 62 -12.64 15.43 6.73
N TRP A 63 -13.16 15.51 5.50
CA TRP A 63 -14.30 16.36 5.17
C TRP A 63 -15.56 15.95 5.96
N MET A 64 -15.87 14.66 6.00
CA MET A 64 -17.02 14.15 6.76
C MET A 64 -16.87 14.45 8.26
N GLY A 65 -15.66 14.33 8.82
CA GLY A 65 -15.39 14.62 10.21
C GLY A 65 -15.50 16.10 10.58
N THR A 66 -15.16 16.99 9.66
CA THR A 66 -15.06 18.44 9.92
C THR A 66 -16.26 19.25 9.41
N ARG A 67 -17.10 18.70 8.52
CA ARG A 67 -18.21 19.46 7.89
C ARG A 67 -19.27 20.00 8.85
N ASN A 68 -19.43 19.42 10.05
CA ASN A 68 -20.48 19.79 11.02
C ASN A 68 -20.01 19.63 12.48
N LEU A 69 -18.93 20.30 12.86
CA LEU A 69 -18.39 20.24 14.22
C LEU A 69 -19.39 20.73 15.27
N ARG A 70 -19.49 20.00 16.39
CA ARG A 70 -20.40 20.29 17.50
C ARG A 70 -19.61 20.35 18.79
N VAL A 71 -20.08 21.16 19.75
CA VAL A 71 -19.46 21.28 21.08
C VAL A 71 -19.55 19.96 21.86
N ILE A 72 -20.68 19.26 21.73
CA ILE A 72 -20.84 17.90 22.26
C ILE A 72 -20.68 16.93 21.08
N PRO A 73 -19.63 16.08 21.07
CA PRO A 73 -19.34 15.24 19.93
C PRO A 73 -20.39 14.15 19.74
N THR A 74 -20.76 13.92 18.50
CA THR A 74 -21.52 12.71 18.11
C THR A 74 -20.60 11.48 18.05
N ARG A 75 -21.16 10.28 17.95
CA ARG A 75 -20.37 9.02 17.90
C ARG A 75 -19.30 9.02 16.80
N GLY A 76 -19.63 9.56 15.62
CA GLY A 76 -18.67 9.65 14.50
C GLY A 76 -17.57 10.68 14.74
N GLN A 77 -17.89 11.82 15.37
CA GLN A 77 -16.90 12.82 15.76
C GLN A 77 -15.96 12.28 16.83
N ALA A 78 -16.49 11.61 17.85
CA ALA A 78 -15.68 11.00 18.90
C ALA A 78 -14.66 9.99 18.34
N ALA A 79 -15.05 9.20 17.32
CA ALA A 79 -14.12 8.28 16.66
C ALA A 79 -13.00 9.01 15.89
N ILE A 80 -13.32 10.10 15.20
CA ILE A 80 -12.35 10.90 14.45
C ILE A 80 -11.43 11.68 15.40
N GLU A 81 -11.99 12.26 16.46
CA GLU A 81 -11.22 12.90 17.53
C GLU A 81 -10.26 11.91 18.17
N TYR A 82 -10.70 10.69 18.46
CA TYR A 82 -9.82 9.63 18.98
C TYR A 82 -8.67 9.31 18.02
N ALA A 83 -8.94 9.18 16.71
CA ALA A 83 -7.88 8.93 15.72
C ALA A 83 -6.85 10.08 15.66
N ILE A 84 -7.32 11.33 15.73
CA ILE A 84 -6.44 12.51 15.73
C ILE A 84 -5.64 12.57 17.04
N ASP A 85 -6.27 12.32 18.18
CA ASP A 85 -5.62 12.31 19.49
C ASP A 85 -4.59 11.18 19.62
N PHE A 86 -4.86 10.01 19.04
CA PHE A 86 -3.89 8.91 18.98
C PHE A 86 -2.59 9.36 18.29
N VAL A 87 -2.70 10.01 17.12
CA VAL A 87 -1.53 10.52 16.40
C VAL A 87 -0.85 11.64 17.18
N ARG A 88 -1.62 12.61 17.69
CA ARG A 88 -1.06 13.77 18.39
C ARG A 88 -0.37 13.38 19.69
N LYS A 89 -1.07 12.66 20.57
CA LYS A 89 -0.59 12.34 21.92
C LYS A 89 0.31 11.11 21.87
N GLY A 90 -0.21 10.00 21.33
CA GLY A 90 0.48 8.70 21.35
C GLY A 90 1.63 8.54 20.36
N ILE A 91 1.81 9.46 19.41
CA ILE A 91 2.95 9.43 18.49
C ILE A 91 3.74 10.72 18.58
N VAL A 92 3.13 11.87 18.26
CA VAL A 92 3.87 13.13 18.12
C VAL A 92 4.45 13.58 19.46
N ILE A 93 3.62 13.71 20.50
CA ILE A 93 4.08 14.18 21.82
C ILE A 93 5.02 13.15 22.45
N ASP A 94 4.68 11.86 22.40
CA ASP A 94 5.53 10.81 22.98
C ASP A 94 6.90 10.71 22.29
N THR A 95 6.98 10.97 20.98
CA THR A 95 8.24 10.86 20.21
C THR A 95 9.05 12.16 20.25
N LEU A 96 8.41 13.32 20.12
CA LEU A 96 9.09 14.61 19.94
C LEU A 96 9.12 15.47 21.21
N GLY A 97 8.37 15.09 22.25
CA GLY A 97 8.18 15.88 23.47
C GLY A 97 7.08 16.95 23.32
N GLU A 98 6.60 17.43 24.46
CA GLU A 98 5.79 18.66 24.49
C GLU A 98 6.68 19.89 24.27
N LYS A 99 6.07 20.97 23.76
CA LYS A 99 6.73 22.27 23.64
C LYS A 99 6.89 22.93 25.00
#